data_AF-A0A3D3VA33-F1
#
_entry.id   AF-A0A3D3VA33-F1
#
_cell.length_a   1.000
_cell.length_b   1.000
_cell.length_c   1.000
_cell.angle_alpha   90.00
_cell.angle_beta   90.00
_cell.angle_gamma   90.00
#
_symmetry.space_group_name_H-M   'P 1'
#
loop_
_entity.id
_entity.type
_entity.pdbx_description
1 polymer ?
#
loop_
_entity_poly.entity_id
_entity_poly.type
_entity_poly.pdbx_seq_one_letter_code
_entity_poly.pdbx_strand_id
1 'polypeptide(L)' 'EGFQRYPDSAKAPDNLLKLGMSLTKLQQTSDACITLKKLRVEYPDAPTSIIQRADREIGRLQCPK' A
#
# COMPACT_ATOMS: atom_id res chain seq x y z
N GLU A 1 -7.23 -17.13 7.89
CA GLU A 1 -6.42 -16.37 8.88
C GLU A 1 -5.29 -15.62 8.18
N GLY A 2 -4.83 -14.46 8.66
CA GLY A 2 -3.59 -13.88 8.11
C GLY A 2 -3.26 -12.40 8.35
N PHE A 3 -4.12 -11.60 8.98
CA PHE A 3 -3.86 -10.16 9.19
C PHE A 3 -3.34 -9.80 10.59
N GLN A 4 -3.32 -10.72 11.55
CA GLN A 4 -3.24 -10.37 12.97
C GLN A 4 -1.86 -10.43 13.64
N ARG A 5 -0.74 -10.69 12.94
CA ARG A 5 0.46 -11.15 13.67
C ARG A 5 1.82 -10.56 13.41
N TYR A 6 2.01 -9.48 12.66
CA TYR A 6 3.38 -8.96 12.50
C TYR A 6 3.46 -7.45 12.25
N PRO A 7 3.53 -6.63 13.32
CA PRO A 7 3.81 -5.20 13.19
C PRO A 7 5.27 -4.88 12.82
N ASP A 8 6.20 -5.83 13.02
CA ASP A 8 7.66 -5.63 12.82
C ASP A 8 8.29 -6.63 11.81
N SER A 9 7.50 -7.33 11.01
CA SER A 9 8.06 -8.26 10.03
C SER A 9 8.23 -7.62 8.67
N ALA A 10 9.14 -8.17 7.87
CA ALA A 10 9.31 -7.94 6.42
C ALA A 10 8.00 -7.96 5.57
N LYS A 11 6.85 -8.25 6.18
CA LYS A 11 5.50 -8.20 5.63
C LYS A 11 4.78 -6.86 5.85
N ALA A 12 5.29 -5.94 6.66
CA ALA A 12 4.69 -4.64 6.88
C ALA A 12 4.41 -3.85 5.57
N PRO A 13 5.36 -3.76 4.61
CA PRO A 13 5.06 -3.12 3.32
C PRO A 13 4.03 -3.91 2.49
N ASP A 14 4.02 -5.24 2.56
CA ASP A 14 3.01 -6.07 1.89
C ASP A 14 1.60 -5.88 2.49
N ASN A 15 1.50 -5.71 3.80
CA ASN A 15 0.24 -5.43 4.49
C ASN A 15 -0.32 -4.06 4.09
N LEU A 16 0.51 -3.02 4.02
CA LEU A 16 0.09 -1.70 3.55
C LEU A 16 -0.36 -1.74 2.09
N LEU A 17 0.35 -2.46 1.22
CA LEU A 17 -0.06 -2.63 -0.17
C LEU A 17 -1.45 -3.29 -0.25
N LYS A 18 -1.67 -4.38 0.48
CA LYS A 18 -2.96 -5.08 0.52
C LYS A 18 -4.08 -4.22 1.08
N LEU A 19 -3.79 -3.41 2.11
CA LEU A 19 -4.75 -2.45 2.66
C LEU A 19 -5.14 -1.42 1.60
N GLY A 20 -4.16 -0.80 0.95
CA GLY A 20 -4.40 0.16 -0.14
C GLY A 20 -5.25 -0.44 -1.27
N MET A 21 -4.91 -1.65 -1.72
CA MET A 21 -5.70 -2.38 -2.73
C MET A 21 -7.13 -2.71 -2.26
N SER A 22 -7.34 -2.96 -0.97
CA SER A 22 -8.67 -3.23 -0.42
C SER A 22 -9.52 -1.97 -0.38
N LEU A 23 -8.93 -0.85 0.03
CA LEU A 23 -9.57 0.47 -0.01
C LEU A 23 -9.96 0.88 -1.43
N THR A 24 -9.12 0.58 -2.42
CA THR A 24 -9.45 0.76 -3.85
C THR A 24 -10.71 0.00 -4.24
N LYS A 25 -10.84 -1.27 -3.81
CA LYS A 25 -12.04 -2.08 -4.10
C LYS A 25 -13.29 -1.57 -3.41
N LEU A 26 -13.13 -0.89 -2.27
CA LEU A 26 -14.20 -0.23 -1.54
C LEU A 26 -14.52 1.17 -2.09
N GLN A 27 -13.91 1.57 -3.22
CA GLN A 27 -14.02 2.91 -3.82
C GLN A 27 -13.55 4.05 -2.89
N GLN A 28 -12.84 3.72 -1.80
CA GLN A 28 -12.19 4.66 -0.89
C GLN A 28 -10.86 5.13 -1.47
N THR A 29 -10.92 5.82 -2.62
CA THR A 29 -9.75 6.20 -3.39
C THR A 29 -8.80 7.10 -2.59
N SER A 30 -9.32 8.06 -1.82
CA SER A 30 -8.51 8.95 -0.99
C SER A 30 -7.68 8.18 0.06
N ASP A 31 -8.32 7.28 0.80
CA ASP A 31 -7.65 6.46 1.82
C ASP A 31 -6.67 5.47 1.19
N ALA A 32 -7.02 4.91 0.03
CA ALA A 32 -6.13 4.05 -0.74
C ALA A 32 -4.87 4.81 -1.15
N CYS A 33 -5.01 6.02 -1.69
CA CYS A 33 -3.90 6.89 -2.08
C CYS A 33 -2.98 7.22 -0.89
N ILE A 34 -3.57 7.59 0.26
CA ILE A 34 -2.80 7.89 1.47
C ILE A 34 -2.02 6.65 1.91
N THR A 35 -2.67 5.49 1.95
CA THR A 35 -2.05 4.22 2.37
C THR A 35 -0.89 3.82 1.46
N LEU A 36 -1.09 3.89 0.14
CA LEU A 36 -0.07 3.52 -0.85
C LEU A 36 1.09 4.51 -0.87
N LYS A 37 0.85 5.83 -0.69
CA LYS A 37 1.91 6.82 -0.53
C LYS A 37 2.71 6.59 0.76
N LYS A 38 2.02 6.29 1.87
CA LYS A 38 2.63 6.02 3.17
C LYS A 38 3.61 4.83 3.10
N LEU A 39 3.28 3.80 2.33
CA LEU A 39 4.18 2.66 2.08
C LEU A 39 5.56 3.12 1.59
N ARG A 40 5.60 4.10 0.67
CA ARG A 40 6.85 4.60 0.07
C ARG A 40 7.70 5.42 1.05
N VAL A 41 7.04 6.12 1.97
CA VAL A 41 7.68 7.00 2.95
C VAL A 41 8.21 6.18 4.14
N GLU A 42 7.39 5.26 4.64
CA GLU A 42 7.71 4.48 5.84
C GLU A 42 8.61 3.27 5.54
N TYR A 43 8.56 2.75 4.31
CA TYR A 43 9.34 1.57 3.88
C TYR A 43 10.10 1.84 2.57
N PRO A 44 11.06 2.77 2.55
CA PRO A 44 11.87 3.05 1.36
C PRO A 44 12.69 1.83 0.92
N ASP A 45 13.08 0.97 1.86
CA ASP A 45 13.82 -0.29 1.62
C ASP A 45 12.90 -1.50 1.34
N ALA A 46 11.59 -1.29 1.12
CA ALA A 46 10.71 -2.38 0.74
C ALA A 46 11.13 -3.00 -0.60
N PRO A 47 10.85 -4.30 -0.83
CA PRO A 47 11.13 -4.95 -2.10
C PRO A 47 10.58 -4.13 -3.28
N THR A 48 11.40 -3.96 -4.32
CA THR A 48 11.06 -3.17 -5.51
C THR A 48 9.72 -3.57 -6.13
N SER A 49 9.37 -4.86 -6.07
CA SER A 49 8.08 -5.38 -6.55
C SER A 49 6.87 -4.81 -5.79
N ILE A 50 7.01 -4.53 -4.49
CA ILE A 50 5.96 -3.92 -3.67
C ILE A 50 5.85 -2.43 -4.01
N ILE A 51 6.97 -1.72 -4.10
CA ILE A 51 7.00 -0.29 -4.48
C ILE A 51 6.36 -0.09 -5.85
N GLN A 52 6.77 -0.87 -6.86
CA GLN A 52 6.22 -0.76 -8.22
C GLN A 52 4.72 -1.06 -8.28
N ARG A 53 4.23 -2.02 -7.48
CA ARG A 53 2.79 -2.29 -7.38
C ARG A 53 2.05 -1.10 -6.77
N ALA A 54 2.57 -0.52 -5.69
CA ALA A 54 1.97 0.66 -5.07
C ALA A 54 1.90 1.83 -6.07
N ASP A 55 2.99 2.09 -6.81
CA ASP A 55 3.02 3.11 -7.86
C ASP A 55 1.99 2.90 -8.96
N ARG A 56 1.85 1.66 -9.41
CA ARG A 56 0.86 1.31 -10.44
C ARG A 56 -0.55 1.60 -9.96
N GLU A 57 -0.87 1.24 -8.72
CA GLU A 57 -2.18 1.51 -8.13
C GLU A 57 -2.40 3.01 -7.94
N ILE A 58 -1.40 3.76 -7.45
CA ILE A 58 -1.47 5.23 -7.33
C ILE A 58 -1.77 5.88 -8.70
N GLY A 59 -1.05 5.46 -9.75
CA GLY A 59 -1.25 5.97 -11.11
C GLY A 59 -2.63 5.60 -11.67
N ARG A 60 -3.09 4.37 -11.43
CA ARG A 60 -4.42 3.90 -11.84
C ARG A 60 -5.55 4.66 -11.15
N LEU A 61 -5.37 4.98 -9.87
CA LEU A 61 -6.33 5.73 -9.07
C LEU A 61 -6.34 7.23 -9.38
N GLN A 62 -5.41 7.72 -10.20
CA GLN A 62 -5.18 9.15 -10.44
C GLN A 62 -5.09 9.93 -9.13
N CYS A 63 -4.35 9.37 -8.16
CA CYS A 63 -4.26 9.94 -6.82
C CYS A 63 -3.90 11.42 -6.88
N PRO A 64 -4.63 12.29 -6.15
CA PRO A 64 -4.29 13.70 -6.09
C PRO A 64 -2.86 13.85 -5.55
N LYS A 65 -2.13 14.84 -6.06
CA LYS A 65 -0.70 15.03 -5.77
C LYS A 65 -0.47 15.33 -4.30
#